data_AF-A0A519ZW20-F1
#
_entry.id   AF-A0A519ZW20-F1
#
_cell.length_a   1.000
_cell.length_b   1.000
_cell.length_c   1.000
_cell.angle_alpha   90.00
_cell.angle_beta   90.00
_cell.angle_gamma   90.00
#
_symmetry.space_group_name_H-M   'P 1'
#
loop_
_entity.id
_entity.type
_entity.pdbx_description
1 polymer ?
#
loop_
_entity_poly.entity_id
_entity_poly.type
_entity_poly.pdbx_seq_one_letter_code
_entity_poly.pdbx_strand_id
1 'polypeptide(L)'
;MYLSYRYIWAGSLPNLSYKGWSTLQPRYAVAHMPSQRTTTSVRVGSDLYQGTMQVALDAQGVYFECPLRLPANKMMHIPYNRFKLLELPKARTGFLAIRTYGIFQVDGVDIWLDDPYASQIIAQLAP
;
A
#
# COMPACT_ATOMS: atom_id res chain seq x y z
N MET A 1 -3.99 19.79 0.83
CA MET A 1 -5.26 20.15 0.16
C MET A 1 -5.41 19.60 -1.27
N TYR A 2 -4.65 18.56 -1.66
CA TYR A 2 -4.71 17.95 -3.02
C TYR A 2 -5.39 16.57 -3.04
N LEU A 3 -5.59 15.97 -1.85
CA LEU A 3 -6.10 14.60 -1.70
C LEU A 3 -7.62 14.51 -1.77
N SER A 4 -8.35 15.57 -1.39
CA SER A 4 -9.82 15.62 -1.46
C SER A 4 -10.35 15.76 -2.89
N TYR A 5 -9.55 16.31 -3.82
CA TYR A 5 -10.00 16.57 -5.19
C TYR A 5 -10.11 15.31 -6.07
N ARG A 6 -9.30 14.28 -5.83
CA ARG A 6 -9.37 13.02 -6.59
C ARG A 6 -10.70 12.29 -6.36
N TYR A 7 -11.27 12.42 -5.17
CA TYR A 7 -12.52 11.75 -4.78
C TYR A 7 -13.79 12.47 -5.28
N ILE A 8 -13.67 13.69 -5.82
CA ILE A 8 -14.81 14.45 -6.35
C ILE A 8 -14.97 14.22 -7.87
N TRP A 9 -13.87 14.02 -8.60
CA TRP A 9 -13.88 13.99 -10.08
C TRP A 9 -13.69 12.61 -10.72
N ALA A 10 -13.20 11.59 -10.00
CA ALA A 10 -12.90 10.28 -10.58
C ALA A 10 -14.01 9.22 -10.36
N GLY A 11 -15.17 9.58 -9.82
CA GLY A 11 -16.25 8.62 -9.53
C GLY A 11 -15.92 7.56 -8.46
N SER A 12 -14.68 7.50 -7.97
CA SER A 12 -14.33 6.77 -6.76
C SER A 12 -14.76 7.63 -5.59
N LEU A 13 -15.94 7.35 -5.05
CA LEU A 13 -16.38 7.87 -3.75
C LEU A 13 -15.21 7.82 -2.77
N PRO A 14 -15.06 8.81 -1.86
CA PRO A 14 -14.20 8.61 -0.70
C PRO A 14 -14.60 7.25 -0.13
N ASN A 15 -13.62 6.42 0.22
CA ASN A 15 -13.83 5.11 0.82
C ASN A 15 -14.73 5.27 2.07
N LEU A 16 -16.05 5.34 1.85
CA LEU A 16 -17.12 5.66 2.80
C LEU A 16 -17.36 4.45 3.71
N SER A 17 -17.04 3.28 3.18
CA SER A 17 -16.67 2.14 3.99
C SER A 17 -15.25 2.38 4.50
N TYR A 18 -15.07 2.50 5.82
CA TYR A 18 -13.79 2.62 6.54
C TYR A 18 -12.85 1.40 6.34
N LYS A 19 -12.66 0.96 5.11
CA LYS A 19 -11.90 -0.23 4.75
C LYS A 19 -10.44 0.16 4.67
N GLY A 20 -9.64 -0.45 5.53
CA GLY A 20 -8.22 -0.20 5.64
C GLY A 20 -7.52 -1.46 6.14
N TRP A 21 -6.52 -1.29 6.99
CA TRP A 21 -5.76 -2.40 7.56
C TRP A 21 -6.66 -3.46 8.23
N SER A 22 -7.67 -3.03 8.99
CA SER A 22 -8.60 -3.93 9.69
C SER A 22 -9.42 -4.83 8.75
N THR A 23 -9.57 -4.44 7.48
CA THR A 23 -10.30 -5.21 6.47
C THR A 23 -9.40 -6.24 5.79
N LEU A 24 -8.15 -5.85 5.52
CA LEU A 24 -7.18 -6.73 4.85
C LEU A 24 -6.55 -7.73 5.82
N GLN A 25 -6.20 -7.29 7.03
CA GLN A 25 -5.40 -8.08 7.95
C GLN A 25 -6.01 -9.45 8.27
N PRO A 26 -7.31 -9.61 8.57
CA PRO A 26 -7.87 -10.94 8.86
C PRO A 26 -7.77 -11.93 7.69
N ARG A 27 -7.70 -11.44 6.45
CA ARG A 27 -7.65 -12.26 5.24
C ARG A 27 -6.23 -12.65 4.84
N TYR A 28 -5.29 -11.76 5.13
CA TYR A 28 -3.90 -11.84 4.69
C TYR A 28 -2.93 -12.01 5.86
N ALA A 29 -3.42 -12.28 7.08
CA ALA A 29 -2.61 -12.43 8.27
C ALA A 29 -1.58 -13.54 8.09
N VAL A 30 -0.36 -13.26 8.53
CA VAL A 30 0.73 -14.24 8.54
C VAL A 30 1.47 -14.19 9.87
N ALA A 31 2.02 -15.34 10.27
CA ALA A 31 2.80 -15.48 11.49
C ALA A 31 4.23 -14.95 11.34
N HIS A 32 4.77 -14.99 10.13
CA HIS A 32 6.17 -14.70 9.85
C HIS A 32 6.30 -13.77 8.64
N MET A 33 7.30 -12.89 8.72
CA MET A 33 7.72 -12.00 7.66
C MET A 33 9.22 -12.23 7.39
N PRO A 34 9.69 -12.08 6.15
CA PRO A 34 11.11 -12.20 5.84
C PRO A 34 11.99 -11.24 6.65
N SER A 35 13.22 -11.68 6.95
CA SER A 35 14.19 -10.89 7.72
C SER A 35 14.62 -9.61 7.01
N GLN A 36 14.66 -9.63 5.66
CA GLN A 36 14.97 -8.46 4.86
C GLN A 36 13.70 -7.62 4.70
N ARG A 37 13.62 -6.55 5.48
CA ARG A 37 12.49 -5.61 5.51
C ARG A 37 13.00 -4.19 5.57
N THR A 38 12.19 -3.26 5.07
CA THR A 38 12.53 -1.83 5.08
C THR A 38 11.39 -1.03 5.65
N THR A 39 11.74 -0.08 6.51
CA THR A 39 10.76 0.88 7.04
C THR A 39 10.47 1.94 5.99
N THR A 40 9.20 2.09 5.62
CA THR A 40 8.72 3.05 4.64
C THR A 40 7.38 3.65 5.07
N SER A 41 6.90 4.62 4.29
CA SER A 41 5.56 5.17 4.44
C SER A 41 4.58 4.41 3.55
N VAL A 42 3.46 3.99 4.13
CA VAL A 42 2.40 3.29 3.39
C VAL A 42 1.06 3.88 3.80
N ARG A 43 0.16 4.02 2.84
CA ARG A 43 -1.24 4.29 3.14
C ARG A 43 -2.07 3.04 2.85
N VAL A 44 -2.94 2.65 3.77
CA VAL A 44 -3.88 1.54 3.60
C VAL A 44 -5.29 2.06 3.84
N GLY A 45 -6.02 2.30 2.76
CA GLY A 45 -7.31 2.98 2.78
C GLY A 45 -7.19 4.40 3.33
N SER A 46 -7.94 4.70 4.39
CA SER A 46 -7.88 5.99 5.09
C SER A 46 -6.61 6.16 5.93
N ASP A 47 -5.99 5.06 6.37
CA ASP A 47 -4.93 5.07 7.37
C ASP A 47 -3.57 5.38 6.74
N LEU A 48 -2.86 6.36 7.30
CA LEU A 48 -1.52 6.74 6.87
C LEU A 48 -0.47 6.31 7.91
N TYR A 49 0.45 5.45 7.49
CA TYR A 49 1.55 4.93 8.30
C TYR A 49 2.85 5.60 7.84
N GLN A 50 3.15 6.80 8.35
CA GLN A 50 4.34 7.55 7.95
C GLN A 50 5.60 6.98 8.60
N GLY A 51 6.52 6.41 7.82
CA GLY A 51 7.82 5.91 8.31
C GLY A 51 7.72 4.86 9.42
N THR A 52 6.58 4.19 9.53
CA THR A 52 6.30 3.19 10.58
C THR A 52 6.02 1.83 10.00
N MET A 53 5.77 1.74 8.69
CA MET A 53 5.43 0.51 8.04
C MET A 53 6.68 -0.25 7.62
N GLN A 54 6.79 -1.52 7.97
CA GLN A 54 7.83 -2.38 7.42
C GLN A 54 7.28 -3.12 6.22
N VAL A 55 8.00 -3.07 5.10
CA VAL A 55 7.62 -3.72 3.85
C VAL A 55 8.74 -4.68 3.43
N ALA A 56 8.34 -5.85 2.95
CA ALA A 56 9.23 -6.81 2.31
C ALA A 56 8.53 -7.39 1.09
N LEU A 57 9.31 -7.78 0.08
CA LEU A 57 8.81 -8.36 -1.16
C LEU A 57 9.47 -9.70 -1.35
N ASP A 58 8.72 -10.65 -1.88
CA ASP A 58 9.25 -11.92 -2.33
C ASP A 58 8.70 -12.25 -3.73
N ALA A 59 8.84 -13.50 -4.16
CA ALA A 59 8.37 -13.98 -5.45
C ALA A 59 6.84 -14.17 -5.51
N GLN A 60 6.15 -14.22 -4.38
CA GLN A 60 4.72 -14.55 -4.29
C GLN A 60 3.86 -13.32 -3.97
N GLY A 61 4.41 -12.32 -3.30
CA GLY A 61 3.69 -11.12 -2.93
C GLY A 61 4.49 -10.12 -2.12
N VAL A 62 3.72 -9.31 -1.38
CA VAL A 62 4.19 -8.19 -0.59
C VAL A 62 3.78 -8.39 0.85
N TYR A 63 4.76 -8.35 1.73
CA TYR A 63 4.57 -8.36 3.17
C TYR A 63 4.52 -6.94 3.70
N PHE A 64 3.60 -6.74 4.64
CA PHE A 64 3.48 -5.51 5.39
C PHE A 64 3.46 -5.83 6.88
N GLU A 65 4.22 -5.10 7.67
CA GLU A 65 4.18 -5.13 9.12
C GLU A 65 3.97 -3.73 9.69
N CYS A 66 2.95 -3.58 10.54
CA CYS A 66 2.72 -2.38 11.35
C CYS A 66 3.18 -2.66 12.78
N PRO A 67 4.44 -2.38 13.15
CA PRO A 67 5.00 -2.69 14.46
C PRO A 67 4.30 -1.97 15.62
N LEU A 68 3.60 -0.87 15.34
CA LEU A 68 2.84 -0.11 16.33
C LEU A 68 1.47 -0.74 16.68
N ARG A 69 1.04 -1.78 15.96
CA ARG A 69 -0.20 -2.51 16.30
C ARG A 69 0.06 -3.68 17.24
N LEU A 70 -0.93 -3.95 18.09
CA LEU A 70 -0.92 -5.06 19.05
C LEU A 70 -0.61 -6.42 18.38
N PRO A 71 0.09 -7.30 19.10
CA PRO A 71 0.93 -8.36 18.53
C PRO A 71 0.22 -9.39 17.65
N ALA A 72 -1.09 -9.60 17.81
CA ALA A 72 -1.83 -10.58 17.01
C ALA A 72 -2.07 -10.12 15.55
N ASN A 73 -2.04 -8.81 15.27
CA ASN A 73 -2.55 -8.26 14.00
C ASN A 73 -1.59 -7.29 13.31
N LYS A 74 -0.28 -7.50 13.49
CA LYS A 74 0.75 -6.59 12.96
C LYS A 74 1.26 -6.96 11.57
N MET A 75 1.11 -8.21 11.10
CA MET A 75 1.67 -8.66 9.81
C MET A 75 0.59 -9.10 8.82
N MET A 76 0.81 -8.81 7.54
CA MET A 76 0.02 -9.33 6.43
C MET A 76 0.88 -9.65 5.21
N HIS A 77 0.51 -10.68 4.45
CA HIS A 77 1.10 -11.03 3.16
C HIS A 77 0.03 -11.00 2.07
N ILE A 78 0.17 -10.09 1.12
CA ILE A 78 -0.75 -9.93 0.00
C ILE A 78 -0.08 -10.50 -1.26
N PRO A 79 -0.65 -11.54 -1.88
CA PRO A 79 -0.13 -12.07 -3.14
C PRO A 79 -0.26 -11.07 -4.30
N TYR A 80 0.67 -11.09 -5.25
CA TYR A 80 0.66 -10.15 -6.39
C TYR A 80 -0.64 -10.18 -7.19
N ASN A 81 -1.24 -11.36 -7.38
CA ASN A 81 -2.50 -11.51 -8.12
C ASN A 81 -3.72 -10.81 -7.47
N ARG A 82 -3.59 -10.30 -6.24
CA ARG A 82 -4.62 -9.50 -5.55
C ARG A 82 -4.45 -8.01 -5.77
N PHE A 83 -3.28 -7.56 -6.25
CA PHE A 83 -3.05 -6.15 -6.54
C PHE A 83 -3.64 -5.80 -7.90
N LYS A 84 -4.50 -4.80 -7.91
CA LYS A 84 -4.95 -4.11 -9.12
C LYS A 84 -4.30 -2.74 -9.15
N LEU A 85 -3.47 -2.48 -10.15
CA LEU A 85 -2.90 -1.14 -10.35
C LEU A 85 -4.02 -0.17 -10.72
N LEU A 86 -4.16 0.92 -9.94
CA LEU A 86 -5.09 2.01 -10.23
C LEU A 86 -4.36 3.22 -10.83
N GLU A 87 -3.16 3.51 -10.36
CA GLU A 87 -2.35 4.60 -10.88
C GLU A 87 -0.86 4.29 -10.75
N LEU A 88 -0.14 4.54 -11.83
CA LEU A 88 1.32 4.48 -11.85
C LEU A 88 1.93 5.59 -10.97
N PRO A 89 3.06 5.32 -10.29
CA PRO A 89 3.82 6.37 -9.65
C PRO A 89 4.18 7.44 -10.69
N LYS A 90 3.71 8.66 -10.47
CA LYS A 90 3.97 9.76 -11.40
C LYS A 90 5.36 10.31 -11.13
N ALA A 91 6.31 10.04 -12.03
CA ALA A 91 7.58 10.75 -12.04
C ALA A 91 7.31 12.26 -12.12
N ARG A 92 7.91 13.06 -11.23
CA ARG A 92 7.89 14.52 -11.35
C ARG A 92 9.27 15.07 -11.64
N THR A 93 9.34 15.84 -12.72
CA THR A 93 10.36 16.82 -13.03
C THR A 93 10.03 18.13 -12.28
N GLY A 94 10.80 18.49 -11.25
CA GLY A 94 10.66 19.77 -10.53
C GLY A 94 11.38 19.85 -9.17
N PHE A 95 11.70 21.08 -8.73
CA PHE A 95 12.60 21.41 -7.60
C PHE A 95 12.04 21.09 -6.19
N LEU A 96 10.77 20.73 -6.05
CA LEU A 96 10.11 20.38 -4.79
C LEU A 96 9.80 18.88 -4.78
N ALA A 97 10.61 18.11 -4.05
CA ALA A 97 10.51 16.65 -3.93
C ALA A 97 9.27 16.23 -3.12
N ILE A 98 8.10 16.26 -3.75
CA ILE A 98 6.86 15.70 -3.18
C ILE A 98 6.90 14.19 -3.44
N ARG A 99 6.73 13.38 -2.38
CA ARG A 99 6.69 11.91 -2.47
C ARG A 99 5.62 11.44 -3.47
N THR A 100 6.03 10.56 -4.37
CA THR A 100 5.19 10.03 -5.45
C THR A 100 4.77 8.61 -5.08
N TYR A 101 3.47 8.39 -5.01
CA TYR A 101 2.90 7.09 -4.67
C TYR A 101 2.36 6.40 -5.91
N GLY A 102 2.63 5.10 -6.04
CA GLY A 102 1.79 4.21 -6.83
C GLY A 102 0.54 3.85 -6.04
N ILE A 103 -0.61 3.84 -6.72
CA ILE A 103 -1.89 3.49 -6.09
C ILE A 103 -2.35 2.14 -6.63
N PHE A 104 -2.56 1.21 -5.70
CA PHE A 104 -3.06 -0.12 -5.96
C PHE A 104 -4.38 -0.33 -5.22
N GLN A 105 -5.17 -1.30 -5.65
CA GLN A 105 -6.35 -1.75 -4.94
C GLN A 105 -6.25 -3.24 -4.65
N VAL A 106 -6.54 -3.61 -3.40
CA VAL A 106 -6.59 -5.00 -2.93
C VAL A 106 -7.92 -5.21 -2.24
N ASP A 107 -8.76 -6.11 -2.75
CA ASP A 107 -10.09 -6.42 -2.20
C ASP A 107 -10.97 -5.18 -1.91
N GLY A 108 -10.83 -4.13 -2.73
CA GLY A 108 -11.56 -2.86 -2.56
C GLY A 108 -10.97 -1.92 -1.51
N VAL A 109 -9.72 -2.14 -1.08
CA VAL A 109 -8.92 -1.23 -0.25
C VAL A 109 -7.78 -0.67 -1.07
N ASP A 110 -7.69 0.66 -1.11
CA ASP A 110 -6.61 1.34 -1.82
C ASP A 110 -5.32 1.33 -0.99
N ILE A 111 -4.22 0.89 -1.58
CA ILE A 111 -2.89 0.85 -0.97
C ILE A 111 -1.98 1.80 -1.74
N TRP A 112 -1.33 2.70 -1.02
CA TRP A 112 -0.44 3.71 -1.59
C TRP A 112 0.97 3.40 -1.13
N LEU A 113 1.86 3.23 -2.10
CA LEU A 113 3.25 2.82 -1.88
C LEU A 113 4.19 3.81 -2.54
N ASP A 114 5.21 4.23 -1.78
CA ASP A 114 6.33 5.00 -2.30
C ASP A 114 7.21 4.10 -3.22
N ASP A 115 7.92 4.73 -4.15
CA ASP A 115 9.02 4.08 -4.86
C ASP A 115 10.18 3.74 -3.91
N PRO A 116 10.93 2.66 -4.15
CA PRO A 116 10.91 1.79 -5.33
C PRO A 116 9.85 0.67 -5.30
N TYR A 117 9.09 0.53 -4.23
CA TYR A 117 8.19 -0.61 -4.03
C TYR A 117 7.02 -0.63 -4.99
N ALA A 118 6.44 0.53 -5.28
CA ALA A 118 5.40 0.63 -6.30
C ALA A 118 5.90 0.10 -7.64
N SER A 119 7.06 0.56 -8.09
CA SER A 119 7.69 0.09 -9.33
C SER A 119 7.97 -1.42 -9.34
N GLN A 120 8.42 -1.99 -8.22
CA GLN A 120 8.67 -3.45 -8.10
C GLN A 120 7.37 -4.26 -8.22
N ILE A 121 6.30 -3.83 -7.57
CA ILE A 121 4.99 -4.49 -7.69
C ILE A 121 4.48 -4.40 -9.12
N ILE A 122 4.60 -3.23 -9.76
CA ILE A 122 4.19 -3.06 -11.16
C ILE A 122 4.95 -4.02 -12.08
N ALA A 123 6.25 -4.20 -11.88
CA ALA A 123 7.04 -5.15 -12.66
C ALA A 123 6.56 -6.62 -12.50
N GLN A 124 6.05 -6.99 -11.33
CA GLN A 124 5.48 -8.32 -11.08
C GLN A 124 4.04 -8.49 -11.60
N LEU A 125 3.35 -7.38 -11.89
CA LEU A 125 2.00 -7.38 -12.47
C LEU A 125 2.00 -7.37 -14.00
N ALA A 126 3.14 -7.06 -14.63
CA ALA A 126 3.28 -7.13 -16.07
C ALA A 126 3.27 -8.60 -16.53
N PRO A 127 2.51 -8.96 -17.59
CA PRO A 127 2.44 -10.32 -18.12
C PRO A 127 3.75 -10.78 -18.77
#